data_AF-A0A0D3VAV0-F1
#
_entry.id   AF-A0A0D3VAV0-F1
#
_cell.length_a   1.000
_cell.length_b   1.000
_cell.length_c   1.000
_cell.angle_alpha   90.00
_cell.angle_beta   90.00
_cell.angle_gamma   90.00
#
_symmetry.space_group_name_H-M   'P 1'
#
loop_
_entity.id
_entity.type
_entity.pdbx_description
1 polymer ?
#
loop_
_entity_poly.entity_id
_entity_poly.type
_entity_poly.pdbx_seq_one_letter_code
_entity_poly.pdbx_strand_id
1 'polypeptide(L)'
;MDFTQRMESKWEEITVTKNERELLFDNFEANKECIAELHYEVEIKQLQYLFLKREQLAGLKEVLNTPDLMADIEKINETCISIAQKHLVEAGLKERLVLESLI
;
A
#
# COMPACT_ATOMS: atom_id res chain seq x y z
N MET A 1 6.48 9.14 -16.04
CA MET A 1 5.76 9.85 -14.96
C MET A 1 6.76 10.07 -13.85
N ASP A 2 6.84 11.29 -13.29
CA ASP A 2 7.76 11.57 -12.18
C ASP A 2 7.40 10.73 -10.94
N PHE A 3 8.36 10.48 -10.06
CA PHE A 3 8.17 9.69 -8.84
C PHE A 3 7.06 10.27 -7.96
N THR A 4 7.03 11.60 -7.83
CA THR A 4 6.00 12.35 -7.10
C THR A 4 4.63 12.07 -7.67
N GLN A 5 4.48 12.12 -8.99
CA GLN A 5 3.21 11.84 -9.67
C GLN A 5 2.76 10.38 -9.49
N ARG A 6 3.69 9.41 -9.49
CA ARG A 6 3.36 7.98 -9.21
C ARG A 6 2.79 7.82 -7.81
N MET A 7 3.40 8.51 -6.84
CA MET A 7 2.96 8.51 -5.45
C MET A 7 1.61 9.17 -5.27
N GLU A 8 1.40 10.35 -5.87
CA GLU A 8 0.13 11.08 -5.83
C GLU A 8 -0.99 10.29 -6.49
N SER A 9 -0.75 9.73 -7.68
CA SER A 9 -1.71 8.85 -8.36
C SER A 9 -2.11 7.66 -7.50
N LYS A 10 -1.14 7.00 -6.87
CA LYS A 10 -1.42 5.85 -5.99
C LYS A 10 -2.18 6.27 -4.74
N TRP A 11 -1.89 7.46 -4.20
CA TRP A 11 -2.62 8.01 -3.06
C TRP A 11 -4.08 8.35 -3.42
N GLU A 12 -4.31 8.87 -4.62
CA GLU A 12 -5.65 9.13 -5.14
C GLU A 12 -6.44 7.83 -5.28
N GLU A 13 -5.85 6.77 -5.85
CA GLU A 13 -6.49 5.46 -5.95
C GLU A 13 -6.92 4.91 -4.57
N ILE A 14 -6.06 5.05 -3.55
CA ILE A 14 -6.41 4.66 -2.17
C ILE A 14 -7.59 5.47 -1.65
N THR A 15 -7.58 6.78 -1.89
CA THR A 15 -8.60 7.71 -1.41
C THR A 15 -9.95 7.43 -2.06
N VAL A 16 -9.98 7.23 -3.38
CA VAL A 16 -11.17 6.86 -4.13
C VAL A 16 -11.76 5.56 -3.59
N THR A 17 -10.96 4.50 -3.45
CA THR A 17 -11.46 3.20 -2.96
C THR A 17 -11.97 3.28 -1.50
N LYS A 18 -11.35 4.11 -0.65
CA LYS A 18 -11.88 4.38 0.69
C LYS A 18 -13.23 5.07 0.66
N ASN A 19 -13.39 6.07 -0.22
CA ASN A 19 -14.66 6.78 -0.38
C ASN A 19 -15.75 5.87 -0.94
N GLU A 20 -15.43 5.05 -1.94
CA GLU A 20 -16.34 4.02 -2.48
C GLU A 20 -16.80 3.06 -1.37
N ARG A 21 -15.87 2.59 -0.53
CA ARG A 21 -16.19 1.74 0.61
C ARG A 21 -17.09 2.44 1.63
N GLU A 22 -16.82 3.71 1.94
CA GLU A 22 -17.61 4.49 2.90
C GLU A 22 -19.08 4.61 2.48
N LEU A 23 -19.32 4.88 1.19
CA LEU A 23 -20.67 5.01 0.64
C LEU A 23 -21.51 3.73 0.78
N LEU A 24 -20.87 2.56 0.86
CA LEU A 24 -21.58 1.30 0.98
C LEU A 24 -22.12 1.04 2.40
N PHE A 25 -21.63 1.76 3.42
CA PHE A 25 -22.10 1.59 4.79
C PHE A 25 -23.53 2.07 5.02
N ASP A 26 -24.05 2.95 4.14
CA ASP A 26 -25.46 3.40 4.17
C ASP A 26 -26.45 2.23 4.09
N ASN A 27 -26.05 1.12 3.45
CA ASN A 27 -26.79 -0.14 3.46
C ASN A 27 -25.87 -1.32 3.80
N PHE A 28 -25.28 -1.28 4.99
CA PHE A 28 -24.30 -2.25 5.47
C PHE A 28 -24.72 -3.70 5.25
N GLU A 29 -25.95 -4.08 5.65
CA GLU A 29 -26.42 -5.47 5.57
C GLU A 29 -26.44 -6.02 4.13
N ALA A 30 -26.83 -5.20 3.16
CA ALA A 30 -26.83 -5.60 1.75
C ALA A 30 -25.43 -5.61 1.12
N ASN A 31 -24.48 -4.85 1.68
CA ASN A 31 -23.18 -4.57 1.07
C ASN A 31 -21.99 -5.20 1.80
N LYS A 32 -22.21 -6.06 2.80
CA LYS A 32 -21.14 -6.63 3.65
C LYS A 32 -19.97 -7.20 2.88
N GLU A 33 -20.25 -8.00 1.85
CA GLU A 33 -19.21 -8.63 1.03
C GLU A 33 -18.38 -7.60 0.29
N CYS A 34 -19.02 -6.65 -0.40
CA CYS A 34 -18.33 -5.59 -1.14
C CYS A 34 -17.52 -4.66 -0.21
N ILE A 35 -18.03 -4.36 0.99
CA ILE A 35 -17.29 -3.60 2.01
C ILE A 35 -16.02 -4.33 2.46
N ALA A 36 -16.08 -5.66 2.60
CA ALA A 36 -14.94 -6.49 2.95
C ALA A 36 -13.93 -6.59 1.80
N GLU A 37 -14.40 -6.74 0.55
CA GLU A 37 -13.55 -6.74 -0.63
C GLU A 37 -12.80 -5.41 -0.79
N LEU A 38 -13.51 -4.28 -0.68
CA LEU A 38 -12.89 -2.96 -0.78
C LEU A 38 -11.95 -2.67 0.40
N HIS A 39 -12.17 -3.27 1.57
CA HIS A 39 -11.22 -3.18 2.67
C HIS A 39 -9.86 -3.76 2.27
N TYR A 40 -9.84 -4.99 1.74
CA TYR A 40 -8.60 -5.62 1.30
C TYR A 40 -8.01 -4.95 0.05
N GLU A 41 -8.85 -4.39 -0.83
CA GLU A 41 -8.39 -3.57 -1.95
C GLU A 41 -7.59 -2.35 -1.47
N VAL A 42 -8.08 -1.66 -0.43
CA VAL A 42 -7.38 -0.54 0.20
C VAL A 42 -6.05 -1.00 0.79
N GLU A 43 -6.02 -2.11 1.52
CA GLU A 43 -4.79 -2.63 2.14
C GLU A 43 -3.72 -3.01 1.09
N ILE A 44 -4.14 -3.62 -0.02
CA ILE A 44 -3.25 -3.97 -1.14
C ILE A 44 -2.69 -2.70 -1.79
N LYS A 45 -3.53 -1.69 -2.07
CA LYS A 45 -3.04 -0.40 -2.61
C LYS A 45 -2.11 0.33 -1.66
N GLN A 46 -2.34 0.23 -0.35
CA GLN A 46 -1.42 0.75 0.67
C GLN A 46 -0.08 0.01 0.64
N LEU A 47 -0.08 -1.31 0.45
CA LEU A 47 1.15 -2.08 0.28
C LEU A 47 1.91 -1.65 -0.98
N GLN A 48 1.23 -1.50 -2.12
CA GLN A 48 1.83 -0.95 -3.35
C GLN A 48 2.47 0.43 -3.09
N TYR A 49 1.82 1.30 -2.32
CA TYR A 49 2.36 2.61 -1.94
C TYR A 49 3.65 2.50 -1.10
N LEU A 50 3.74 1.52 -0.20
CA LEU A 50 4.97 1.26 0.57
C LEU A 50 6.13 0.78 -0.32
N PHE A 51 5.85 -0.02 -1.36
CA PHE A 51 6.86 -0.39 -2.35
C PHE A 51 7.34 0.83 -3.15
N LEU A 52 6.44 1.75 -3.50
CA LEU A 52 6.87 3.02 -4.08
C LEU A 52 7.72 3.83 -3.08
N LYS A 53 7.38 3.88 -1.79
CA LYS A 53 8.26 4.51 -0.79
C LYS A 53 9.65 3.88 -0.76
N ARG A 54 9.77 2.56 -0.91
CA ARG A 54 11.07 1.87 -1.02
C ARG A 54 11.88 2.39 -2.22
N GLU A 55 11.26 2.45 -3.40
CA GLU A 55 11.90 2.98 -4.62
C GLU A 55 12.34 4.45 -4.43
N GLN A 56 11.52 5.27 -3.76
CA GLN A 56 11.84 6.67 -3.46
C GLN A 56 13.10 6.78 -2.60
N LEU A 57 13.19 5.98 -1.54
CA LEU A 57 14.31 5.98 -0.61
C LEU A 57 15.60 5.52 -1.30
N ALA A 58 15.52 4.49 -2.16
CA ALA A 58 16.65 4.04 -2.96
C ALA A 58 17.19 5.17 -3.86
N GLY A 59 16.30 5.88 -4.57
CA GLY A 59 16.70 7.02 -5.40
C GLY A 59 17.26 8.20 -4.60
N LEU A 60 16.72 8.48 -3.41
CA LEU A 60 17.25 9.52 -2.53
C LEU A 60 18.63 9.19 -2.00
N LYS A 61 18.92 7.92 -1.71
CA LYS A 61 20.23 7.46 -1.23
C LYS A 61 21.34 7.63 -2.27
N GLU A 62 21.00 7.50 -3.55
CA GLU A 62 21.94 7.78 -4.65
C GLU A 62 22.29 9.27 -4.77
N VAL A 63 21.37 10.15 -4.38
CA VAL A 63 21.52 11.62 -4.51
C VAL A 63 22.08 12.26 -3.23
N LEU A 64 21.67 11.79 -2.07
CA LEU A 64 21.98 12.37 -0.76
C LEU A 64 23.04 11.55 -0.04
N ASN A 65 24.22 12.13 0.19
CA ASN A 65 25.30 11.57 1.02
C ASN A 65 24.97 11.61 2.53
N THR A 66 23.75 11.24 2.92
CA THR A 66 23.29 11.15 4.31
C THR A 66 22.75 9.75 4.61
N PRO A 67 23.62 8.71 4.62
CA PRO A 67 23.20 7.32 4.73
C PRO A 67 22.54 6.98 6.09
N ASP A 68 22.99 7.59 7.19
CA ASP A 68 22.52 7.25 8.54
C ASP A 68 21.05 7.62 8.78
N LEU A 69 20.61 8.80 8.31
CA LEU A 69 19.21 9.23 8.43
C LEU A 69 18.26 8.37 7.57
N MET A 70 18.75 7.89 6.43
CA MET A 70 17.96 7.08 5.50
C MET A 70 17.80 5.64 6.00
N ALA A 71 18.79 5.10 6.72
CA ALA A 71 18.76 3.73 7.22
C ALA A 71 17.56 3.46 8.15
N ASP A 72 17.22 4.41 9.03
CA ASP A 72 16.07 4.28 9.94
C ASP A 72 14.74 4.30 9.18
N ILE A 73 14.62 5.16 8.17
CA ILE A 73 13.40 5.29 7.36
C ILE A 73 13.22 4.04 6.47
N GLU A 74 14.30 3.55 5.86
CA GLU A 74 14.32 2.29 5.12
C GLU A 74 13.83 1.14 6.01
N LYS A 75 14.39 1.02 7.22
CA LYS A 75 14.02 -0.03 8.17
C LYS A 75 12.55 0.03 8.58
N ILE A 76 12.01 1.23 8.81
CA ILE A 76 10.58 1.41 9.10
C ILE A 76 9.74 0.95 7.91
N ASN A 77 10.10 1.36 6.69
CA ASN A 77 9.37 0.99 5.48
C ASN A 77 9.38 -0.54 5.27
N GLU A 78 10.52 -1.19 5.43
CA GLU A 78 10.64 -2.66 5.32
C GLU A 78 9.82 -3.40 6.38
N THR A 79 9.79 -2.86 7.60
CA THR A 79 8.99 -3.42 8.70
C THR A 79 7.50 -3.33 8.37
N CYS A 80 7.04 -2.17 7.89
CA CYS A 80 5.65 -1.97 7.47
C CYS A 80 5.25 -2.90 6.31
N ILE A 81 6.12 -3.04 5.29
CA ILE A 81 5.89 -3.97 4.18
C ILE A 81 5.74 -5.40 4.71
N SER A 82 6.67 -5.84 5.56
CA SER A 82 6.65 -7.20 6.11
C SER A 82 5.39 -7.49 6.92
N ILE A 83 4.94 -6.53 7.73
CA ILE A 83 3.71 -6.64 8.53
C ILE A 83 2.48 -6.72 7.62
N ALA A 84 2.39 -5.85 6.61
CA ALA A 84 1.28 -5.81 5.68
C ALA A 84 1.19 -7.08 4.82
N GLN A 85 2.31 -7.56 4.27
CA GLN A 85 2.37 -8.82 3.54
C GLN A 85 1.91 -10.00 4.40
N LYS A 86 2.40 -10.09 5.64
CA LYS A 86 2.03 -11.16 6.57
C LYS A 86 0.53 -11.15 6.84
N HIS A 87 -0.02 -9.98 7.19
CA HIS A 87 -1.46 -9.81 7.45
C HIS A 87 -2.31 -10.20 6.24
N LEU A 88 -1.96 -9.74 5.04
CA LEU A 88 -2.70 -10.06 3.81
C LEU A 88 -2.60 -11.55 3.43
N VAL A 89 -1.46 -12.20 3.69
CA VAL A 89 -1.33 -13.66 3.53
C VAL A 89 -2.21 -14.41 4.54
N GLU A 90 -2.24 -13.99 5.80
CA GLU A 90 -3.11 -14.56 6.84
C GLU A 90 -4.61 -14.36 6.53
N ALA A 91 -4.95 -13.27 5.83
CA ALA A 91 -6.29 -13.01 5.31
C ALA A 91 -6.64 -13.84 4.04
N GLY A 92 -5.72 -14.66 3.53
CA GLY A 92 -5.96 -15.55 2.38
C GLY A 92 -5.62 -14.95 1.01
N LEU A 93 -4.96 -13.79 0.95
CA LEU A 93 -4.71 -13.05 -0.30
C LEU A 93 -3.36 -13.38 -0.96
N LYS A 94 -2.68 -14.45 -0.54
CA LYS A 94 -1.33 -14.79 -1.03
C LYS A 94 -1.24 -14.84 -2.56
N GLU A 95 -2.18 -15.49 -3.23
CA GLU A 95 -2.16 -15.60 -4.70
C GLU A 95 -2.25 -14.23 -5.38
N ARG A 96 -3.10 -13.35 -4.84
CA ARG A 96 -3.23 -11.98 -5.33
C ARG A 96 -1.95 -11.18 -5.14
N LEU A 97 -1.29 -11.32 -3.99
CA LEU A 97 -0.01 -10.65 -3.74
C LEU A 97 1.09 -11.10 -4.73
N VAL A 98 1.12 -12.38 -5.11
CA VAL A 98 2.05 -12.89 -6.14
C VAL A 98 1.74 -12.28 -7.50
N LEU A 99 0.46 -12.23 -7.89
CA LEU A 99 0.04 -11.63 -9.17
C LEU A 99 0.43 -10.15 -9.27
N GLU A 100 0.35 -9.44 -8.16
CA GLU A 100 0.71 -8.02 -8.08
C GLU A 100 2.20 -7.77 -7.81
N SER A 101 3.03 -8.82 -7.75
CA SER A 101 4.48 -8.74 -7.44
C SER A 101 4.77 -8.06 -6.10
N LEU A 102 3.89 -8.28 -5.12
CA LEU A 102 3.99 -7.73 -3.78
C LEU A 102 4.61 -8.70 -2.77
N ILE A 103 4.95 -9.93 -3.16
CA ILE A 103 5.75 -10.94 -2.41
C ILE A 103 6.55 -11.82 -3.36
#